data_AF-A0A6J6FKN7-F1
#
_entry.id   AF-A0A6J6FKN7-F1
#
_cell.length_a   1.000
_cell.length_b   1.000
_cell.length_c   1.000
_cell.angle_alpha   90.00
_cell.angle_beta   90.00
_cell.angle_gamma   90.00
#
_symmetry.space_group_name_H-M   'P 1'
#
loop_
_entity.id
_entity.type
_entity.pdbx_description
1 polymer ?
#
loop_
_entity_poly.entity_id
_entity_poly.type
_entity_poly.pdbx_seq_one_letter_code
_entity_poly.pdbx_strand_id
1 'polypeptide(L)'
;MRIDGHRTTLTADRGGVVDTTIDLSLTPGWHTVEMRAKKGTGWTSSEVFIVDPSTTRGVVCDVDDTVMITYLPRLLLAAWNTFVLDENARMSVPGMPELMGQLAKGYPNLPTVYLSTGPWNVAPTLERFLTRHRFPKGPFLLTDWGATPDRAFRSGREHKVGSLERLANDFPNIEWVLIGDDGQHDETIYGDFSRSHPGKVRAVAIRQLSTPEAVLAGAPTMHPSPSSETVWVTGHTGTEIADALKREGVL
;
A
#
# COMPACT_ATOMS: atom_id res chain seq x y z
N MET A 1 4.59 24.57 2.14
CA MET A 1 5.28 23.45 2.79
C MET A 1 6.65 23.92 3.30
N ARG A 2 7.12 23.38 4.41
CA ARG A 2 8.48 23.52 4.94
C ARG A 2 9.02 22.14 5.32
N ILE A 3 10.29 21.89 5.05
CA ILE A 3 11.01 20.68 5.44
C ILE A 3 12.50 21.01 5.47
N ASP A 4 13.21 20.69 6.55
CA ASP A 4 14.66 20.89 6.68
C ASP A 4 15.20 22.26 6.21
N GLY A 5 14.48 23.33 6.54
CA GLY A 5 14.84 24.69 6.11
C GLY A 5 14.46 25.06 4.66
N HIS A 6 14.07 24.09 3.83
CA HIS A 6 13.48 24.32 2.52
C HIS A 6 12.04 24.81 2.66
N ARG A 7 11.62 25.68 1.73
CA ARG A 7 10.26 26.20 1.68
C ARG A 7 9.76 26.24 0.25
N THR A 8 8.59 25.66 0.02
CA THR A 8 7.92 25.67 -1.27
C THR A 8 6.43 25.98 -1.14
N THR A 9 5.85 26.51 -2.21
CA THR A 9 4.41 26.76 -2.36
C THR A 9 3.86 25.74 -3.33
N LEU A 10 2.83 25.01 -2.91
CA LEU A 10 2.19 23.97 -3.70
C LEU A 10 0.75 24.39 -3.97
N THR A 11 0.20 23.92 -5.09
CA THR A 11 -1.19 24.16 -5.46
C THR A 11 -1.98 22.88 -5.22
N ALA A 12 -3.01 22.97 -4.38
CA ALA A 12 -3.98 21.89 -4.21
C ALA A 12 -5.05 21.98 -5.29
N ASP A 13 -5.63 20.84 -5.65
CA ASP A 13 -6.81 20.78 -6.48
C ASP A 13 -8.08 21.28 -5.74
N ARG A 14 -9.24 21.14 -6.38
CA ARG A 14 -10.53 21.56 -5.77
C ARG A 14 -10.91 20.74 -4.54
N GLY A 15 -10.43 19.49 -4.43
CA GLY A 15 -10.63 18.62 -3.28
C GLY A 15 -9.65 18.87 -2.14
N GLY A 16 -8.65 19.73 -2.34
CA GLY A 16 -7.60 20.00 -1.36
C GLY A 16 -6.44 19.00 -1.41
N VAL A 17 -6.38 18.16 -2.44
CA VAL A 17 -5.29 17.19 -2.67
C VAL A 17 -4.12 17.88 -3.36
N VAL A 18 -2.91 17.58 -2.91
CA VAL A 18 -1.67 18.00 -3.54
C VAL A 18 -0.96 16.75 -4.07
N ASP A 19 -0.95 16.58 -5.39
CA ASP A 19 -0.17 15.54 -6.07
C ASP A 19 0.83 16.21 -7.02
N THR A 20 2.06 16.33 -6.55
CA THR A 20 3.13 17.03 -7.28
C THR A 20 4.49 16.50 -6.86
N THR A 21 5.40 16.41 -7.83
CA THR A 21 6.81 16.09 -7.58
C THR A 21 7.55 17.33 -7.14
N ILE A 22 8.25 17.22 -6.01
CA ILE A 22 9.06 18.31 -5.46
C ILE A 22 10.52 17.89 -5.58
N ASP A 23 11.30 18.63 -6.36
CA ASP A 23 12.74 18.39 -6.52
C ASP A 23 13.48 18.92 -5.29
N LEU A 24 13.83 18.01 -4.38
CA LEU A 24 14.54 18.28 -3.13
C LEU A 24 15.53 17.15 -2.85
N SER A 25 16.73 17.52 -2.40
CA SER A 25 17.72 16.57 -1.86
C SER A 25 17.73 16.67 -0.34
N LEU A 26 17.36 15.58 0.33
CA LEU A 26 17.34 15.45 1.78
C LEU A 26 18.20 14.25 2.19
N THR A 27 18.66 14.22 3.44
CA THR A 27 19.36 13.05 3.98
C THR A 27 18.41 11.85 4.07
N PRO A 28 18.89 10.60 3.96
CA PRO A 28 18.03 9.44 4.21
C PRO A 28 17.47 9.43 5.64
N GLY A 29 16.22 9.00 5.81
CA GLY A 29 15.57 8.91 7.12
C GLY A 29 14.21 9.59 7.22
N TRP A 30 13.71 9.73 8.45
CA TRP A 30 12.44 10.39 8.75
C TRP A 30 12.65 11.90 8.92
N HIS A 31 11.82 12.67 8.23
CA HIS A 31 11.81 14.13 8.28
C HIS A 31 10.42 14.65 8.64
N THR A 32 10.38 15.76 9.36
CA THR A 32 9.12 16.46 9.64
C THR A 32 8.84 17.46 8.53
N VAL A 33 7.68 17.32 7.90
CA VAL A 33 7.14 18.29 6.95
C VAL A 33 6.07 19.13 7.63
N GLU A 34 6.19 20.45 7.53
CA GLU A 34 5.14 21.37 7.98
C GLU A 34 4.37 21.94 6.79
N MET A 35 3.04 21.97 6.91
CA MET A 35 2.14 22.49 5.88
C MET A 35 1.16 23.50 6.46
N ARG A 36 0.77 24.47 5.63
CA ARG A 36 -0.35 25.38 5.93
C ARG A 36 -1.08 25.69 4.63
N ALA A 37 -2.39 25.78 4.69
CA ALA A 37 -3.22 26.00 3.50
C ALA A 37 -3.09 27.43 2.94
N LYS A 38 -3.11 28.45 3.81
CA LYS A 38 -3.02 29.86 3.42
C LYS A 38 -2.16 30.65 4.39
N LYS A 39 -1.65 31.81 3.94
CA LYS A 39 -0.98 32.75 4.85
C LYS A 39 -2.00 33.18 5.92
N GLY A 40 -1.62 33.07 7.19
CA GLY A 40 -2.49 33.38 8.33
C GLY A 40 -3.22 32.17 8.94
N THR A 41 -3.18 30.98 8.31
CA THR A 41 -3.65 29.75 8.95
C THR A 41 -2.54 29.10 9.79
N GLY A 42 -2.92 28.24 10.73
CA GLY A 42 -1.99 27.40 11.50
C GLY A 42 -1.18 26.46 10.62
N TRP A 43 -0.01 26.07 11.13
CA TRP A 43 0.80 24.99 10.56
C TRP A 43 0.32 23.65 11.13
N THR A 44 0.33 22.63 10.28
CA THR A 44 0.21 21.23 10.67
C THR A 44 1.51 20.51 10.33
N SER A 45 1.85 19.47 11.08
CA SER A 45 3.05 18.65 10.87
C SER A 45 2.68 17.24 10.43
N SER A 46 3.51 16.66 9.59
CA SER A 46 3.47 15.24 9.20
C SER A 46 4.91 14.74 9.02
N GLU A 47 5.07 13.46 8.74
CA GLU A 47 6.37 12.83 8.54
C GLU A 47 6.51 12.30 7.12
N VAL A 48 7.69 12.46 6.54
CA VAL A 48 8.07 11.84 5.26
C VAL A 48 9.31 11.00 5.47
N PHE A 49 9.39 9.88 4.77
CA PHE A 49 10.54 9.00 4.80
C PHE A 49 11.34 9.13 3.50
N ILE A 50 12.61 9.50 3.63
CA ILE A 50 13.55 9.61 2.52
C ILE A 50 14.32 8.30 2.43
N VAL A 51 14.07 7.56 1.36
CA VAL A 51 14.69 6.26 1.10
C VAL A 51 16.18 6.45 0.80
N ASP A 52 17.04 5.65 1.41
CA ASP A 52 18.47 5.68 1.11
C ASP A 52 18.71 5.19 -0.33
N PRO A 53 19.49 5.90 -1.17
CA PRO A 53 19.75 5.50 -2.56
C PRO A 53 20.39 4.12 -2.72
N SER A 54 21.06 3.59 -1.68
CA SER A 54 21.62 2.24 -1.66
C SER A 54 20.60 1.14 -1.34
N THR A 55 19.36 1.52 -1.04
CA THR A 55 18.27 0.57 -0.79
C THR A 55 17.92 -0.18 -2.06
N THR A 56 17.92 -1.51 -1.97
CA THR A 56 17.63 -2.42 -3.10
C THR A 56 16.37 -3.26 -2.89
N ARG A 57 15.70 -3.12 -1.75
CA ARG A 57 14.53 -3.92 -1.39
C ARG A 57 13.44 -3.06 -0.82
N GLY A 58 12.19 -3.43 -1.07
CA GLY A 58 11.01 -2.78 -0.53
C GLY A 58 9.82 -3.71 -0.50
N VAL A 59 8.77 -3.30 0.19
CA VAL A 59 7.50 -4.02 0.29
C VAL A 59 6.38 -3.11 -0.18
N VAL A 60 5.52 -3.61 -1.06
CA VAL A 60 4.20 -3.04 -1.32
C VAL A 60 3.18 -4.03 -0.78
N CYS A 61 2.33 -3.57 0.13
CA CYS A 61 1.32 -4.40 0.75
C CYS A 61 -0.05 -3.79 0.47
N ASP A 62 -0.96 -4.55 -0.12
CA ASP A 62 -2.36 -4.19 -0.16
C ASP A 62 -2.93 -4.14 1.27
N VAL A 63 -3.94 -3.30 1.48
CA VAL A 63 -4.57 -3.15 2.80
C VAL A 63 -5.80 -4.02 2.92
N ASP A 64 -6.72 -3.88 1.96
CA ASP A 64 -8.06 -4.42 2.03
C ASP A 64 -8.01 -5.93 1.79
N ASP A 65 -8.59 -6.73 2.70
CA ASP A 65 -8.55 -8.19 2.67
C ASP A 65 -7.13 -8.81 2.62
N THR A 66 -6.09 -8.01 2.87
CA THR A 66 -4.69 -8.45 2.97
C THR A 66 -4.12 -8.21 4.36
N VAL A 67 -4.23 -6.97 4.85
CA VAL A 67 -3.82 -6.60 6.22
C VAL A 67 -5.02 -6.67 7.18
N MET A 68 -6.20 -6.28 6.69
CA MET A 68 -7.44 -6.25 7.45
C MET A 68 -8.50 -7.13 6.78
N ILE A 69 -9.16 -8.00 7.55
CA ILE A 69 -10.30 -8.76 7.05
C ILE A 69 -11.51 -7.82 6.95
N THR A 70 -12.04 -7.64 5.75
CA THR A 70 -13.22 -6.81 5.55
C THR A 70 -14.41 -7.67 5.13
N TYR A 71 -15.38 -7.84 6.02
CA TYR A 71 -16.64 -8.54 5.69
C TYR A 71 -17.61 -7.71 4.84
N LEU A 72 -17.13 -6.70 4.12
CA LEU A 72 -17.99 -5.76 3.40
C LEU A 72 -18.25 -6.28 1.97
N PRO A 73 -19.49 -6.63 1.61
CA PRO A 73 -19.82 -6.90 0.21
C PRO A 73 -19.45 -5.70 -0.65
N ARG A 74 -18.85 -5.92 -1.83
CA ARG A 74 -18.43 -4.83 -2.75
C ARG A 74 -19.50 -3.76 -2.99
N LEU A 75 -20.78 -4.14 -3.03
CA LEU A 75 -21.92 -3.23 -3.21
C LEU A 75 -22.05 -2.17 -2.08
N LEU A 76 -21.43 -2.41 -0.92
CA LEU A 76 -21.46 -1.55 0.25
C LEU A 76 -20.14 -0.80 0.47
N LEU A 77 -19.20 -0.78 -0.50
CA LEU A 77 -17.96 0.02 -0.43
C LEU A 77 -18.23 1.51 -0.10
N ALA A 78 -19.38 2.07 -0.50
CA ALA A 78 -19.78 3.43 -0.11
C ALA A 78 -20.01 3.60 1.42
N ALA A 79 -20.32 2.50 2.12
CA ALA A 79 -20.45 2.43 3.58
C ALA A 79 -19.13 2.05 4.28
N TRP A 80 -18.01 1.98 3.54
CA TRP A 80 -16.67 1.67 4.06
C TRP A 80 -16.30 2.55 5.25
N ASN A 81 -16.57 3.86 5.18
CA ASN A 81 -16.31 4.78 6.29
C ASN A 81 -17.01 4.34 7.58
N THR A 82 -18.23 3.83 7.51
CA THR A 82 -18.99 3.40 8.69
C THR A 82 -18.38 2.13 9.31
N PHE A 83 -17.95 1.17 8.49
CA PHE A 83 -17.31 -0.07 8.96
C PHE A 83 -15.88 0.15 9.43
N VAL A 84 -15.12 0.98 8.71
CA VAL A 84 -13.79 1.40 9.13
C VAL A 84 -13.86 2.32 10.34
N LEU A 85 -14.99 2.89 10.73
CA LEU A 85 -15.12 3.62 12.01
C LEU A 85 -15.49 2.71 13.19
N ASP A 86 -16.12 1.56 12.96
CA ASP A 86 -16.41 0.58 14.02
C ASP A 86 -15.15 -0.20 14.41
N GLU A 87 -14.65 0.05 15.62
CA GLU A 87 -13.43 -0.57 16.13
C GLU A 87 -13.56 -2.07 16.40
N ASN A 88 -14.78 -2.59 16.56
CA ASN A 88 -15.02 -4.00 16.87
C ASN A 88 -14.98 -4.91 15.64
N ALA A 89 -15.03 -4.35 14.42
CA ALA A 89 -15.06 -5.11 13.18
C ALA A 89 -13.67 -5.36 12.56
N ARG A 90 -12.61 -4.71 13.06
CA ARG A 90 -11.27 -4.77 12.43
C ARG A 90 -10.44 -5.90 13.01
N MET A 91 -10.40 -7.03 12.32
CA MET A 91 -9.45 -8.11 12.62
C MET A 91 -8.27 -8.04 11.65
N SER A 92 -7.06 -8.06 12.18
CA SER A 92 -5.87 -8.26 11.37
C SER A 92 -5.84 -9.69 10.84
N VAL A 93 -5.42 -9.86 9.59
CA VAL A 93 -5.15 -11.21 9.05
C VAL A 93 -4.12 -11.90 9.95
N PRO A 94 -4.40 -13.12 10.47
CA PRO A 94 -3.49 -13.80 11.38
C PRO A 94 -2.08 -13.94 10.79
N GLY A 95 -1.05 -13.62 11.57
CA GLY A 95 0.35 -13.74 11.15
C GLY A 95 0.87 -12.67 10.19
N MET A 96 0.00 -11.77 9.69
CA MET A 96 0.40 -10.74 8.72
C MET A 96 1.32 -9.67 9.32
N PRO A 97 1.08 -9.12 10.53
CA PRO A 97 2.04 -8.23 11.17
C PRO A 97 3.41 -8.88 11.37
N GLU A 98 3.44 -10.17 11.75
CA GLU A 98 4.66 -10.93 11.97
C GLU A 98 5.42 -11.20 10.67
N LEU A 99 4.72 -11.46 9.56
CA LEU A 99 5.31 -11.54 8.22
C LEU A 99 5.97 -10.22 7.83
N MET A 100 5.24 -9.11 7.97
CA MET A 100 5.74 -7.77 7.64
C MET A 100 6.96 -7.41 8.49
N GLY A 101 6.95 -7.76 9.78
CA GLY A 101 8.08 -7.60 10.68
C GLY A 101 9.29 -8.48 10.28
N GLN A 102 9.06 -9.70 9.79
CA GLN A 102 10.12 -10.57 9.27
C GLN A 102 10.76 -10.01 7.99
N LEU A 103 9.95 -9.49 7.06
CA LEU A 103 10.47 -8.84 5.84
C LEU A 103 11.36 -7.63 6.18
N ALA A 104 10.97 -6.85 7.18
CA ALA A 104 11.75 -5.70 7.66
C ALA A 104 12.98 -6.10 8.52
N LYS A 105 13.10 -7.36 8.93
CA LYS A 105 14.19 -7.81 9.82
C LYS A 105 15.53 -7.74 9.10
N GLY A 106 16.49 -7.03 9.68
CA GLY A 106 17.82 -6.86 9.09
C GLY A 106 17.90 -5.76 8.03
N TYR A 107 16.77 -5.11 7.71
CA TYR A 107 16.69 -3.94 6.82
C TYR A 107 16.08 -2.77 7.60
N PRO A 108 16.88 -2.10 8.47
CA PRO A 108 16.42 -0.90 9.16
C PRO A 108 15.90 0.11 8.12
N ASN A 109 14.64 0.50 8.26
CA ASN A 109 13.95 1.41 7.34
C ASN A 109 13.66 0.84 5.93
N LEU A 110 13.40 -0.45 5.82
CA LEU A 110 12.86 -1.05 4.59
C LEU A 110 11.63 -0.24 4.09
N PRO A 111 11.68 0.34 2.87
CA PRO A 111 10.54 1.04 2.29
C PRO A 111 9.34 0.11 2.26
N THR A 112 8.31 0.45 3.04
CA THR A 112 7.06 -0.30 3.14
C THR A 112 5.93 0.61 2.73
N VAL A 113 5.27 0.32 1.62
CA VAL A 113 4.18 1.13 1.07
C VAL A 113 2.88 0.36 1.19
N TYR A 114 1.85 1.00 1.72
CA TYR A 114 0.51 0.44 1.82
C TYR A 114 -0.36 0.93 0.67
N LEU A 115 -0.75 0.03 -0.23
CA LEU A 115 -1.58 0.35 -1.39
C LEU A 115 -3.03 -0.04 -1.08
N SER A 116 -4.01 0.80 -1.43
CA SER A 116 -5.43 0.47 -1.21
C SER A 116 -6.32 1.25 -2.18
N THR A 117 -7.47 0.67 -2.50
CA THR A 117 -8.51 1.35 -3.29
C THR A 117 -9.42 2.24 -2.41
N GLY A 118 -9.28 2.15 -1.09
CA GLY A 118 -9.98 2.96 -0.11
C GLY A 118 -9.64 4.46 -0.24
N PRO A 119 -10.53 5.34 0.25
CA PRO A 119 -10.40 6.78 0.07
C PRO A 119 -9.43 7.46 1.06
N TRP A 120 -8.80 8.57 0.67
CA TRP A 120 -7.87 9.32 1.53
C TRP A 120 -8.43 9.75 2.89
N ASN A 121 -9.74 9.95 3.03
CA ASN A 121 -10.36 10.31 4.29
C ASN A 121 -10.27 9.20 5.37
N VAL A 122 -9.96 7.95 5.00
CA VAL A 122 -9.75 6.86 5.97
C VAL A 122 -8.31 6.71 6.44
N ALA A 123 -7.35 7.44 5.86
CA ALA A 123 -5.93 7.32 6.18
C ALA A 123 -5.64 7.37 7.70
N PRO A 124 -6.20 8.32 8.48
CA PRO A 124 -5.93 8.37 9.92
C PRO A 124 -6.40 7.12 10.66
N THR A 125 -7.48 6.48 10.20
CA THR A 125 -8.01 5.28 10.82
C THR A 125 -7.18 4.05 10.47
N LEU A 126 -6.72 3.95 9.23
CA LEU A 126 -5.77 2.91 8.81
C LEU A 126 -4.45 3.03 9.58
N GLU A 127 -3.92 4.24 9.75
CA GLU A 127 -2.69 4.48 10.51
C GLU A 127 -2.82 4.01 11.97
N ARG A 128 -3.94 4.31 12.63
CA ARG A 128 -4.22 3.81 14.00
C ARG A 128 -4.30 2.30 14.04
N PHE A 129 -4.93 1.67 13.04
CA PHE A 129 -5.01 0.21 12.95
C PHE A 129 -3.63 -0.43 12.79
N LEU A 130 -2.84 0.01 11.80
CA LEU A 130 -1.48 -0.49 11.57
C LEU A 130 -0.62 -0.36 12.83
N THR A 131 -0.68 0.81 13.48
CA THR A 131 0.04 1.07 14.72
C THR A 131 -0.39 0.11 15.84
N ARG A 132 -1.70 -0.07 16.05
CA ARG A 132 -2.26 -0.97 17.08
C ARG A 132 -1.81 -2.41 16.87
N HIS A 133 -1.75 -2.86 15.63
CA HIS A 133 -1.36 -4.21 15.25
C HIS A 133 0.14 -4.37 14.98
N ARG A 134 0.95 -3.32 15.22
CA ARG A 134 2.42 -3.30 15.08
C ARG A 134 2.93 -3.62 13.68
N PHE A 135 2.19 -3.20 12.67
CA PHE A 135 2.71 -3.18 11.30
C PHE A 135 3.86 -2.16 11.18
N PRO A 136 4.82 -2.38 10.26
CA PRO A 136 5.82 -1.39 9.94
C PRO A 136 5.18 -0.06 9.53
N LYS A 137 5.77 1.05 9.95
CA LYS A 137 5.30 2.38 9.54
C LYS A 137 5.63 2.58 8.05
N GLY A 138 4.67 3.10 7.29
CA GLY A 138 4.82 3.30 5.85
C GLY A 138 3.81 4.31 5.29
N PRO A 139 4.10 4.96 4.16
CA PRO A 139 3.13 5.79 3.47
C PRO A 139 1.98 4.97 2.90
N PHE A 140 0.82 5.60 2.77
CA PHE A 140 -0.32 5.05 2.05
C PHE A 140 -0.40 5.59 0.62
N LEU A 141 -0.78 4.74 -0.33
CA LEU A 141 -1.24 5.12 -1.66
C LEU A 141 -2.73 4.81 -1.76
N LEU A 142 -3.55 5.80 -1.40
CA LEU A 142 -5.02 5.70 -1.37
C LEU A 142 -5.64 6.38 -2.57
N THR A 143 -6.91 6.07 -2.82
CA THR A 143 -7.69 6.74 -3.86
C THR A 143 -8.26 8.05 -3.34
N ASP A 144 -8.36 9.08 -4.17
CA ASP A 144 -9.18 10.24 -3.87
C ASP A 144 -10.60 10.02 -4.43
N TRP A 145 -11.61 9.95 -3.55
CA TRP A 145 -13.02 9.69 -3.94
C TRP A 145 -13.80 10.99 -4.25
N GLY A 146 -13.14 12.12 -4.48
CA GLY A 146 -13.80 13.37 -4.84
C GLY A 146 -14.64 13.25 -6.11
N ALA A 147 -15.93 13.62 -6.02
CA ALA A 147 -16.80 13.83 -7.18
C ALA A 147 -16.33 15.08 -7.95
N THR A 148 -15.41 14.89 -8.90
CA THR A 148 -15.17 15.91 -9.93
C THR A 148 -16.13 15.66 -11.10
N PRO A 149 -16.64 16.70 -11.78
CA PRO A 149 -17.57 16.55 -12.92
C PRO A 149 -17.06 15.62 -14.04
N ASP A 150 -15.75 15.39 -14.06
CA ASP A 150 -14.98 14.61 -15.03
C ASP A 150 -14.68 13.16 -14.59
N ARG A 151 -14.90 12.76 -13.34
CA ARG A 151 -14.51 11.42 -12.82
C ARG A 151 -15.58 10.80 -11.93
N ALA A 152 -16.71 10.41 -12.54
CA ALA A 152 -17.79 9.70 -11.82
C ALA A 152 -17.45 8.25 -11.42
N PHE A 153 -16.39 7.65 -11.98
CA PHE A 153 -15.92 6.31 -11.61
C PHE A 153 -14.39 6.27 -11.66
N ARG A 154 -13.74 6.00 -10.52
CA ARG A 154 -12.30 5.67 -10.50
C ARG A 154 -12.15 4.16 -10.44
N SER A 155 -11.35 3.61 -11.36
CA SER A 155 -11.02 2.19 -11.38
C SER A 155 -9.94 1.92 -10.34
N GLY A 156 -10.28 1.16 -9.29
CA GLY A 156 -9.30 0.72 -8.29
C GLY A 156 -8.12 -0.04 -8.91
N ARG A 157 -8.38 -0.76 -10.02
CA ARG A 157 -7.35 -1.42 -10.83
C ARG A 157 -6.37 -0.40 -11.45
N GLU A 158 -6.88 0.67 -12.06
CA GLU A 158 -6.01 1.71 -12.65
C GLU A 158 -5.18 2.43 -11.58
N HIS A 159 -5.75 2.66 -10.40
CA HIS A 159 -5.03 3.22 -9.25
C HIS A 159 -3.88 2.30 -8.81
N LYS A 160 -4.14 1.00 -8.62
CA LYS A 160 -3.10 0.02 -8.25
C LYS A 160 -2.01 -0.08 -9.32
N VAL A 161 -2.39 -0.19 -10.60
CA VAL A 161 -1.43 -0.24 -11.72
C VAL A 161 -0.59 1.04 -11.76
N GLY A 162 -1.20 2.23 -11.78
CA GLY A 162 -0.47 3.50 -11.84
C GLY A 162 0.44 3.72 -10.64
N SER A 163 0.04 3.25 -9.45
CA SER A 163 0.87 3.29 -8.24
C SER A 163 2.12 2.42 -8.35
N LEU A 164 2.00 1.20 -8.87
CA LEU A 164 3.16 0.31 -9.08
C LEU A 164 4.11 0.87 -10.15
N GLU A 165 3.57 1.39 -11.25
CA GLU A 165 4.37 2.07 -12.29
C GLU A 165 5.13 3.27 -11.71
N ARG A 166 4.47 4.08 -10.87
CA ARG A 166 5.13 5.19 -10.18
C ARG A 166 6.26 4.70 -9.28
N LEU A 167 6.04 3.66 -8.48
CA LEU A 167 7.07 3.10 -7.61
C LEU A 167 8.27 2.55 -8.40
N ALA A 168 8.03 1.91 -9.55
CA ALA A 168 9.10 1.41 -10.42
C ALA A 168 9.97 2.56 -10.99
N ASN A 169 9.33 3.68 -11.32
CA ASN A 169 10.00 4.87 -11.86
C ASN A 169 10.72 5.68 -10.78
N ASP A 170 10.07 5.89 -9.64
CA ASP A 170 10.61 6.67 -8.52
C ASP A 170 11.75 5.93 -7.80
N PHE A 171 11.72 4.59 -7.78
CA PHE A 171 12.70 3.75 -7.10
C PHE A 171 13.28 2.65 -8.01
N PRO A 172 14.06 3.03 -9.05
CA PRO A 172 14.52 2.08 -10.06
C PRO A 172 15.52 1.04 -9.53
N ASN A 173 16.09 1.20 -8.34
CA ASN A 173 17.03 0.23 -7.77
C ASN A 173 16.36 -0.79 -6.84
N ILE A 174 15.07 -0.63 -6.56
CA ILE A 174 14.35 -1.46 -5.59
C ILE A 174 13.69 -2.65 -6.27
N GLU A 175 13.95 -3.84 -5.73
CA GLU A 175 13.14 -5.04 -5.95
C GLU A 175 12.04 -5.11 -4.88
N TRP A 176 10.78 -5.15 -5.33
CA TRP A 176 9.61 -5.14 -4.47
C TRP A 176 9.14 -6.56 -4.14
N VAL A 177 8.80 -6.78 -2.87
CA VAL A 177 7.89 -7.87 -2.47
C VAL A 177 6.48 -7.32 -2.50
N LEU A 178 5.62 -7.89 -3.34
CA LEU A 178 4.22 -7.49 -3.50
C LEU A 178 3.33 -8.44 -2.71
N ILE A 179 2.54 -7.91 -1.79
CA ILE A 179 1.64 -8.68 -0.94
C ILE A 179 0.22 -8.20 -1.20
N GLY A 180 -0.70 -9.12 -1.52
CA GLY A 180 -2.10 -8.80 -1.81
C GLY A 180 -3.00 -10.02 -1.63
N ASP A 181 -4.20 -9.99 -2.19
CA ASP A 181 -5.21 -11.05 -2.08
C ASP A 181 -5.75 -11.55 -3.44
N ASP A 182 -6.34 -12.73 -3.47
CA ASP A 182 -7.01 -13.29 -4.66
C ASP A 182 -8.45 -12.79 -4.87
N GLY A 183 -8.93 -11.89 -4.00
CA GLY A 183 -10.24 -11.25 -4.09
C GLY A 183 -10.27 -9.98 -4.93
N GLN A 184 -9.24 -9.13 -4.88
CA GLN A 184 -9.23 -7.79 -5.49
C GLN A 184 -8.41 -7.64 -6.79
N HIS A 185 -8.21 -8.73 -7.52
CA HIS A 185 -7.41 -8.79 -8.76
C HIS A 185 -5.90 -8.56 -8.56
N ASP A 186 -5.38 -8.59 -7.33
CA ASP A 186 -3.96 -8.36 -7.08
C ASP A 186 -3.08 -9.39 -7.77
N GLU A 187 -3.52 -10.64 -7.83
CA GLU A 187 -2.86 -11.69 -8.62
C GLU A 187 -2.64 -11.28 -10.09
N THR A 188 -3.64 -10.64 -10.71
CA THR A 188 -3.52 -10.20 -12.10
C THR A 188 -2.63 -8.98 -12.22
N ILE A 189 -2.85 -7.99 -11.34
CA ILE A 189 -2.09 -6.73 -11.35
C ILE A 189 -0.61 -6.98 -11.08
N TYR A 190 -0.27 -7.76 -10.04
CA TYR A 190 1.11 -8.09 -9.68
C TYR A 190 1.75 -9.02 -10.69
N GLY A 191 0.99 -9.98 -11.25
CA GLY A 191 1.45 -10.83 -12.34
C GLY A 191 1.84 -10.01 -13.58
N ASP A 192 0.95 -9.13 -14.06
CA ASP A 192 1.20 -8.24 -15.20
C ASP A 192 2.41 -7.33 -14.94
N PHE A 193 2.49 -6.74 -13.74
CA PHE A 193 3.58 -5.86 -13.36
C PHE A 193 4.92 -6.61 -13.32
N SER A 194 4.98 -7.81 -12.74
CA SER A 194 6.20 -8.64 -12.69
C SER A 194 6.72 -9.04 -14.08
N ARG A 195 5.82 -9.23 -15.05
CA ARG A 195 6.17 -9.54 -16.45
C ARG A 195 6.66 -8.30 -17.19
N SER A 196 6.05 -7.14 -16.92
CA SER A 196 6.37 -5.88 -17.57
C SER A 196 7.63 -5.23 -17.01
N HIS A 197 7.99 -5.55 -15.76
CA HIS A 197 9.16 -5.03 -15.05
C HIS A 197 10.08 -6.15 -14.52
N PRO A 198 10.75 -6.92 -15.40
CA PRO A 198 11.73 -7.93 -14.97
C PRO A 198 12.80 -7.31 -14.06
N GLY A 199 13.15 -8.00 -12.97
CA GLY A 199 14.10 -7.53 -11.97
C GLY A 199 13.60 -6.39 -11.08
N LYS A 200 12.30 -6.03 -11.10
CA LYS A 200 11.68 -5.12 -10.12
C LYS A 200 10.82 -5.81 -9.08
N VAL A 201 10.53 -7.09 -9.27
CA VAL A 201 9.68 -7.87 -8.35
C VAL A 201 10.50 -9.06 -7.86
N ARG A 202 10.77 -9.09 -6.56
CA ARG A 202 11.48 -10.20 -5.91
C ARG A 202 10.54 -11.37 -5.66
N ALA A 203 9.35 -11.04 -5.17
CA ALA A 203 8.34 -12.03 -4.84
C ALA A 203 6.94 -11.42 -4.91
N VAL A 204 5.96 -12.27 -5.21
CA VAL A 204 4.54 -11.98 -5.06
C VAL A 204 3.96 -12.97 -4.06
N ALA A 205 3.29 -12.45 -3.04
CA ALA A 205 2.62 -13.23 -2.01
C ALA A 205 1.12 -12.92 -2.05
N ILE A 206 0.31 -13.92 -2.41
CA ILE A 206 -1.14 -13.77 -2.52
C ILE A 206 -1.82 -14.47 -1.35
N ARG A 207 -2.56 -13.70 -0.55
CA ARG A 207 -3.47 -14.23 0.46
C ARG A 207 -4.66 -14.88 -0.24
N GLN A 208 -4.92 -16.13 0.08
CA GLN A 208 -6.09 -16.85 -0.40
C GLN A 208 -7.26 -16.61 0.53
N LEU A 209 -8.31 -16.00 0.01
CA LEU A 209 -9.54 -15.75 0.74
C LEU A 209 -10.29 -17.08 0.95
N SER A 210 -10.80 -17.29 2.17
CA SER A 210 -11.69 -18.42 2.45
C SER A 210 -12.97 -18.30 1.62
N THR A 211 -13.70 -19.41 1.40
CA THR A 211 -14.93 -19.37 0.58
C THR A 211 -15.93 -18.29 1.02
N PRO A 212 -16.19 -18.05 2.32
CA PRO A 212 -17.05 -16.93 2.75
C PRO A 212 -16.49 -15.55 2.36
N GLU A 213 -15.18 -15.35 2.49
CA GLU A 213 -14.51 -14.09 2.12
C GLU A 213 -14.52 -13.88 0.60
N ALA A 214 -14.20 -14.91 -0.18
CA ALA A 214 -14.20 -14.87 -1.64
C ALA A 214 -15.59 -14.54 -2.22
N VAL A 215 -16.66 -15.06 -1.62
CA VAL A 215 -18.05 -14.72 -2.01
C VAL A 215 -18.37 -13.25 -1.73
N LEU A 216 -17.94 -12.72 -0.58
CA LEU A 216 -18.13 -11.29 -0.25
C LEU A 216 -17.28 -10.38 -1.15
N ALA A 217 -16.07 -10.84 -1.49
CA ALA A 217 -15.12 -10.17 -2.37
C ALA A 217 -15.44 -10.35 -3.86
N GLY A 218 -16.42 -11.16 -4.25
CA GLY A 218 -16.92 -11.25 -5.63
C GLY A 218 -15.93 -11.82 -6.67
N ALA A 219 -15.03 -12.73 -6.27
CA ALA A 219 -13.93 -13.20 -7.11
C ALA A 219 -14.28 -14.38 -8.05
N PRO A 220 -13.87 -14.36 -9.34
CA PRO A 220 -13.67 -15.56 -10.15
C PRO A 220 -12.22 -16.07 -10.02
N THR A 221 -12.02 -17.39 -9.88
CA THR A 221 -10.71 -18.01 -9.68
C THR A 221 -9.93 -18.16 -11.00
N MET A 222 -8.91 -17.32 -11.24
CA MET A 222 -7.89 -17.61 -12.25
C MET A 222 -6.54 -17.00 -11.87
N HIS A 223 -5.57 -17.84 -11.50
CA HIS A 223 -4.23 -17.39 -11.16
C HIS A 223 -3.37 -17.26 -12.43
N PRO A 224 -2.93 -16.05 -12.83
CA PRO A 224 -2.00 -15.90 -13.94
C PRO A 224 -0.62 -16.42 -13.53
N SER A 225 0.12 -16.99 -14.48
CA SER A 225 1.49 -17.48 -14.22
C SER A 225 2.45 -16.30 -14.03
N PRO A 226 3.28 -16.28 -12.96
CA PRO A 226 4.31 -15.26 -12.76
C PRO A 226 5.35 -15.25 -13.89
N SER A 227 6.16 -14.18 -13.97
CA SER A 227 7.42 -14.27 -14.74
C SER A 227 8.32 -15.34 -14.11
N SER A 228 9.12 -16.04 -14.93
CA SER A 228 9.93 -17.19 -14.48
C SER A 228 10.97 -16.87 -13.39
N GLU A 229 11.28 -15.59 -13.19
CA GLU A 229 12.27 -15.11 -12.22
C GLU A 229 11.63 -14.63 -10.91
N THR A 230 10.31 -14.48 -10.87
CA THR A 230 9.60 -13.98 -9.68
C THR A 230 9.15 -15.14 -8.81
N VAL A 231 9.54 -15.13 -7.53
CA VAL A 231 9.00 -16.08 -6.55
C VAL A 231 7.50 -15.80 -6.35
N TRP A 232 6.67 -16.82 -6.49
CA TRP A 232 5.24 -16.70 -6.26
C TRP A 232 4.77 -17.66 -5.18
N VAL A 233 4.18 -17.13 -4.12
CA VAL A 233 3.66 -17.92 -3.00
C VAL A 233 2.22 -17.56 -2.70
N THR A 234 1.49 -18.52 -2.15
CA THR A 234 0.12 -18.34 -1.68
C THR A 234 -0.04 -18.88 -0.26
N GLY A 235 -1.02 -18.38 0.48
CA GLY A 235 -1.40 -18.89 1.79
C GLY A 235 -2.62 -18.16 2.34
N HIS A 236 -3.32 -18.73 3.31
CA HIS A 236 -4.53 -18.13 3.89
C HIS A 236 -4.21 -17.10 4.99
N THR A 237 -3.01 -17.23 5.57
CA THR A 237 -2.53 -16.44 6.70
C THR A 237 -1.14 -15.89 6.41
N GLY A 238 -0.74 -14.83 7.12
CA GLY A 238 0.63 -14.31 7.03
C GLY A 238 1.68 -15.32 7.49
N THR A 239 1.33 -16.24 8.39
CA THR A 239 2.22 -17.34 8.80
C THR A 239 2.50 -18.32 7.66
N GLU A 240 1.45 -18.78 6.96
CA GLU A 240 1.59 -19.67 5.81
C GLU A 240 2.42 -19.02 4.70
N ILE A 241 2.16 -17.75 4.42
CA ILE A 241 2.92 -16.97 3.45
C ILE A 241 4.39 -16.84 3.88
N ALA A 242 4.67 -16.54 5.16
CA ALA A 242 6.04 -16.43 5.66
C ALA A 242 6.80 -17.75 5.50
N ASP A 243 6.17 -18.89 5.79
CA ASP A 243 6.81 -20.19 5.64
C ASP A 243 7.03 -20.57 4.17
N ALA A 244 6.12 -20.18 3.28
CA ALA A 244 6.34 -20.31 1.84
C ALA A 244 7.51 -19.44 1.36
N LEU A 245 7.58 -18.16 1.75
CA LEU A 245 8.69 -17.27 1.38
C LEU A 245 10.05 -17.75 1.90
N LYS A 246 10.11 -18.36 3.09
CA LYS A 246 11.34 -18.98 3.62
C LYS A 246 11.80 -20.16 2.78
N ARG A 247 10.87 -21.03 2.34
CA ARG A 247 11.21 -22.18 1.47
C ARG A 247 11.83 -21.75 0.14
N GLU A 248 11.37 -20.61 -0.38
CA GLU A 248 11.87 -20.02 -1.62
C GLU A 248 13.08 -19.10 -1.42
N GLY A 249 13.59 -18.95 -0.19
CA GLY A 249 14.78 -18.14 0.11
C GLY A 249 14.58 -16.61 -0.01
N VAL A 250 13.34 -16.14 0.07
CA VAL A 250 13.01 -14.70 0.08
C VAL A 250 13.21 -14.10 1.47
N LEU A 251 12.81 -14.85 2.51
CA LEU A 251 12.95 -14.53 3.94
C LEU A 251 14.14 -15.24 4.59
#